data_AF-A0A1B8EW93-F1
#
_entry.id   AF-A0A1B8EW93-F1
#
_cell.length_a   1.000
_cell.length_b   1.000
_cell.length_c   1.000
_cell.angle_alpha   90.00
_cell.angle_beta   90.00
_cell.angle_gamma   90.00
#
_symmetry.space_group_name_H-M   'P 1'
#
loop_
_entity.id
_entity.type
_entity.pdbx_description
1 polymer ?
#
loop_
_entity_poly.entity_id
_entity_poly.type
_entity_poly.pdbx_seq_one_letter_code
_entity_poly.pdbx_strand_id
1 'polypeptide(L)'
;MEDSPPPYSGPNPGRNAQAHIQHVNSVPLSDPDLETFSHPHILLISVIKSADGLGATVIHYWTARSPTASITIYSKLGINSFQHVQNFRELGTFTLPTGIEPSNVHQCLTSLITESPTVSSDPEIIPHIVAQLSSLPPNKGLSVQFFSIPVFGNSAEGLLTDGPIPLWKWPKPTSLYGRKTGFWEVELGKAIEDGEWMAGKELQILVKGALRT
;
A
#
# COMPACT_ATOMS: atom_id res chain seq x y z
N MET A 1 11.94 36.82 56.90
CA MET A 1 12.67 35.70 57.52
C MET A 1 12.26 34.46 56.74
N GLU A 2 13.17 34.00 55.88
CA GLU A 2 13.00 32.93 54.90
C GLU A 2 12.92 31.56 55.58
N ASP A 3 11.95 30.76 55.14
CA ASP A 3 11.81 29.35 55.49
C ASP A 3 12.69 28.53 54.53
N SER A 4 13.62 27.75 55.08
CA SER A 4 14.59 26.99 54.27
C SER A 4 13.96 25.71 53.73
N PRO A 5 14.11 25.36 52.44
CA PRO A 5 13.62 24.10 51.91
C PRO A 5 14.48 22.91 52.40
N PRO A 6 13.93 21.68 52.43
CA PRO A 6 14.65 20.51 52.90
C PRO A 6 15.83 20.16 51.97
N PRO A 7 16.90 19.52 52.49
CA PRO A 7 18.09 19.24 51.71
C PRO A 7 17.80 18.21 50.61
N TYR A 8 18.22 18.54 49.38
CA TYR A 8 18.22 17.64 48.24
C TYR A 8 19.19 16.47 48.47
N SER A 9 18.67 15.24 48.42
CA SER A 9 19.50 14.04 48.31
C SER A 9 20.11 13.95 46.91
N GLY A 10 21.35 14.39 46.74
CA GLY A 10 22.14 14.13 45.54
C GLY A 10 22.52 12.64 45.44
N PRO A 11 22.73 12.09 44.22
CA PRO A 11 23.15 10.70 44.07
C PRO A 11 24.62 10.53 44.50
N ASN A 12 24.84 9.65 45.48
CA ASN A 12 26.16 9.21 45.91
C ASN A 12 26.93 8.56 44.74
N PRO A 13 28.19 8.95 44.45
CA PRO A 13 29.02 8.25 43.49
C PRO A 13 29.65 7.02 44.17
N GLY A 14 29.40 5.84 43.61
CA GLY A 14 30.23 4.66 43.87
C GLY A 14 29.56 3.57 44.68
N ARG A 15 28.88 2.66 43.97
CA ARG A 15 29.06 1.23 44.23
C ARG A 15 28.73 0.46 42.95
N ASN A 16 29.69 -0.32 42.48
CA ASN A 16 29.61 -1.17 41.30
C ASN A 16 28.32 -1.99 41.27
N ALA A 17 27.31 -1.48 40.58
CA ALA A 17 26.34 -2.29 39.88
C ALA A 17 26.77 -2.24 38.42
N GLN A 18 27.65 -3.18 38.04
CA GLN A 18 27.58 -3.71 36.69
C GLN A 18 26.17 -4.29 36.57
N ALA A 19 25.21 -3.42 36.23
CA ALA A 19 23.97 -3.84 35.63
C ALA A 19 24.45 -4.58 34.38
N HIS A 20 24.49 -5.89 34.51
CA HIS A 20 24.51 -6.81 33.41
C HIS A 20 23.41 -6.29 32.50
N ILE A 21 23.80 -5.53 31.46
CA ILE A 21 22.95 -5.27 30.33
C ILE A 21 22.74 -6.69 29.82
N GLN A 22 21.65 -7.31 30.29
CA GLN A 22 21.05 -8.41 29.58
C GLN A 22 20.79 -7.78 28.23
N HIS A 23 21.72 -8.02 27.33
CA HIS A 23 21.51 -7.94 25.91
C HIS A 23 20.30 -8.85 25.74
N VAL A 24 19.11 -8.25 25.80
CA VAL A 24 17.88 -8.91 25.42
C VAL A 24 18.21 -9.29 24.01
N ASN A 25 18.58 -10.56 23.83
CA ASN A 25 18.64 -11.16 22.52
C ASN A 25 17.22 -11.05 22.04
N SER A 26 16.91 -9.92 21.41
CA SER A 26 15.74 -9.71 20.61
C SER A 26 15.91 -10.73 19.51
N VAL A 27 15.40 -11.94 19.78
CA VAL A 27 15.14 -12.93 18.74
C VAL A 27 14.48 -12.12 17.64
N PRO A 28 15.07 -12.05 16.44
CA PRO A 28 14.38 -11.41 15.33
C PRO A 28 13.03 -12.11 15.26
N LEU A 29 11.94 -11.38 15.53
CA LEU A 29 10.63 -11.89 15.17
C LEU A 29 10.68 -12.03 13.65
N SER A 30 10.97 -13.25 13.19
CA SER A 30 10.69 -13.65 11.83
C SER A 30 9.19 -13.50 11.68
N ASP A 31 8.75 -12.47 10.96
CA ASP A 31 7.36 -12.35 10.56
C ASP A 31 7.16 -13.42 9.48
N PRO A 32 6.45 -14.53 9.76
CA PRO A 32 6.26 -15.61 8.79
C PRO A 32 5.52 -15.11 7.53
N ASP A 33 4.77 -14.02 7.66
CA ASP A 33 4.10 -13.40 6.52
C ASP A 33 5.14 -12.78 5.56
N LEU A 34 6.26 -12.24 6.03
CA LEU A 34 7.28 -11.68 5.11
C LEU A 34 7.97 -12.76 4.24
N GLU A 35 8.08 -13.98 4.75
CA GLU A 35 8.62 -15.11 3.99
C GLU A 35 7.57 -15.70 3.03
N THR A 36 6.31 -15.70 3.45
CA THR A 36 5.20 -16.26 2.66
C THR A 36 4.76 -15.31 1.54
N PHE A 37 4.74 -14.00 1.80
CA PHE A 37 4.28 -12.97 0.89
C PHE A 37 5.48 -12.33 0.18
N SER A 38 6.12 -13.12 -0.68
CA SER A 38 7.35 -12.72 -1.40
C SER A 38 7.13 -12.35 -2.87
N HIS A 39 5.92 -12.52 -3.40
CA HIS A 39 5.65 -12.34 -4.82
C HIS A 39 5.22 -10.89 -5.09
N PRO A 40 6.01 -10.08 -5.84
CA PRO A 40 5.66 -8.70 -6.11
C PRO A 40 4.55 -8.57 -7.14
N HIS A 41 3.66 -7.62 -6.91
CA HIS A 41 2.60 -7.20 -7.81
C HIS A 41 2.49 -5.68 -7.80
N ILE A 42 1.90 -5.10 -8.82
CA ILE A 42 1.67 -3.66 -8.91
C ILE A 42 0.16 -3.38 -9.00
N LEU A 43 -0.32 -2.55 -8.08
CA LEU A 43 -1.68 -2.02 -8.12
C LEU A 43 -1.67 -0.69 -8.84
N LEU A 44 -2.61 -0.50 -9.78
CA LEU A 44 -2.91 0.81 -10.35
C LEU A 44 -4.07 1.42 -9.57
N ILE A 45 -3.93 2.66 -9.13
CA ILE A 45 -4.95 3.39 -8.38
C ILE A 45 -5.42 4.54 -9.25
N SER A 46 -6.73 4.64 -9.45
CA SER A 46 -7.36 5.81 -10.05
C SER A 46 -8.09 6.62 -8.99
N VAL A 47 -7.97 7.94 -9.09
CA VAL A 47 -8.68 8.88 -8.24
C VAL A 47 -9.42 9.88 -9.11
N ILE A 48 -10.73 9.91 -8.92
CA ILE A 48 -11.64 10.74 -9.67
C ILE A 48 -12.14 11.82 -8.71
N LYS A 49 -11.71 13.06 -8.91
CA LYS A 49 -12.10 14.17 -8.03
C LYS A 49 -13.57 14.54 -8.32
N SER A 50 -14.43 14.45 -7.31
CA SER A 50 -15.77 15.04 -7.36
C SER A 50 -15.71 16.52 -6.96
N ALA A 51 -16.64 17.33 -7.47
CA ALA A 51 -16.83 18.73 -7.07
C ALA A 51 -17.08 18.88 -5.56
N ASP A 52 -17.58 17.83 -4.92
CA ASP A 52 -17.96 17.80 -3.50
C ASP A 52 -16.79 17.38 -2.59
N GLY A 53 -15.58 17.20 -3.14
CA GLY A 53 -14.38 16.75 -2.42
C GLY A 53 -14.32 15.25 -2.11
N LEU A 54 -15.43 14.53 -2.26
CA LEU A 54 -15.48 13.06 -2.16
C LEU A 54 -15.04 12.45 -3.49
N GLY A 55 -13.73 12.32 -3.67
CA GLY A 55 -13.19 11.60 -4.81
C GLY A 55 -13.46 10.10 -4.73
N ALA A 56 -13.75 9.45 -5.85
CA ALA A 56 -13.79 7.99 -5.91
C ALA A 56 -12.37 7.46 -6.11
N THR A 57 -11.91 6.60 -5.20
CA THR A 57 -10.64 5.90 -5.30
C THR A 57 -10.89 4.44 -5.69
N VAL A 58 -10.38 4.03 -6.83
CA VAL A 58 -10.56 2.69 -7.38
C VAL A 58 -9.20 2.05 -7.60
N ILE A 59 -9.03 0.83 -7.10
CA ILE A 59 -7.80 0.04 -7.27
C ILE A 59 -8.07 -0.99 -8.36
N HIS A 60 -7.17 -1.03 -9.34
CA HIS A 60 -7.21 -1.92 -10.48
C HIS A 60 -6.07 -2.94 -10.41
N TYR A 61 -6.40 -4.19 -10.66
CA TYR A 61 -5.45 -5.29 -10.72
C TYR A 61 -5.82 -6.25 -11.85
N TRP A 62 -4.84 -6.75 -12.59
CA TRP A 62 -5.02 -7.73 -13.67
C TRP A 62 -4.35 -9.06 -13.30
N THR A 63 -5.09 -10.18 -13.39
CA THR A 63 -4.59 -11.49 -12.93
C THR A 63 -4.05 -12.34 -14.09
N ALA A 64 -3.06 -13.18 -13.80
CA ALA A 64 -2.53 -14.16 -14.74
C ALA A 64 -3.49 -15.32 -15.06
N ARG A 65 -4.57 -15.52 -14.28
CA ARG A 65 -5.53 -16.62 -14.51
C ARG A 65 -6.30 -16.49 -15.83
N SER A 66 -6.46 -15.26 -16.33
CA SER A 66 -6.92 -14.97 -17.69
C SER A 66 -6.49 -13.55 -18.04
N PRO A 67 -5.96 -13.29 -19.25
CA PRO A 67 -5.68 -11.93 -19.72
C PRO A 67 -6.88 -10.98 -19.64
N THR A 68 -8.09 -11.53 -19.57
CA THR A 68 -9.35 -10.80 -19.46
C THR A 68 -9.89 -10.69 -18.02
N ALA A 69 -9.27 -11.37 -17.06
CA ALA A 69 -9.71 -11.36 -15.67
C ALA A 69 -9.02 -10.23 -14.91
N SER A 70 -9.83 -9.36 -14.31
CA SER A 70 -9.36 -8.17 -13.64
C SER A 70 -10.20 -7.92 -12.39
N ILE A 71 -9.57 -7.31 -11.38
CA ILE A 71 -10.14 -7.11 -10.05
C ILE A 71 -10.20 -5.61 -9.79
N THR A 72 -11.37 -5.17 -9.34
CA THR A 72 -11.60 -3.79 -8.89
C THR A 72 -11.83 -3.81 -7.39
N ILE A 73 -11.02 -3.05 -6.65
CA ILE A 73 -11.16 -2.90 -5.20
C ILE A 73 -11.49 -1.44 -4.90
N TYR A 74 -12.61 -1.20 -4.23
CA TYR A 74 -13.03 0.13 -3.85
C TYR A 74 -12.37 0.52 -2.53
N SER A 75 -11.77 1.71 -2.48
CA SER A 75 -11.16 2.25 -1.27
C SER A 75 -11.74 3.63 -0.98
N LYS A 76 -11.94 3.95 0.30
CA LYS A 76 -12.40 5.27 0.75
C LYS A 76 -11.23 6.24 1.00
N LEU A 77 -10.00 5.83 0.68
CA LEU A 77 -8.81 6.55 1.10
C LEU A 77 -8.51 7.78 0.25
N GLY A 78 -8.00 8.82 0.92
CA GLY A 78 -7.37 9.95 0.27
C GLY A 78 -5.97 9.58 -0.25
N ILE A 79 -5.58 10.17 -1.38
CA ILE A 79 -4.28 9.95 -2.05
C ILE A 79 -3.10 10.07 -1.07
N ASN A 80 -3.19 10.99 -0.12
CA ASN A 80 -2.12 11.32 0.81
C ASN A 80 -1.64 10.10 1.60
N SER A 81 -2.49 9.13 1.93
CA SER A 81 -2.01 7.99 2.72
C SER A 81 -1.10 7.08 1.89
N PHE A 82 -1.30 6.96 0.56
CA PHE A 82 -0.48 6.08 -0.27
C PHE A 82 1.00 6.51 -0.37
N GLN A 83 1.31 7.78 -0.10
CA GLN A 83 2.68 8.30 -0.12
C GLN A 83 3.61 7.64 0.93
N HIS A 84 3.03 6.96 1.92
CA HIS A 84 3.78 6.24 2.96
C HIS A 84 4.23 4.85 2.50
N VAL A 85 3.70 4.35 1.38
CA VAL A 85 4.08 3.07 0.78
C VAL A 85 5.39 3.21 0.01
N GLN A 86 6.29 2.25 0.19
CA GLN A 86 7.56 2.17 -0.51
C GLN A 86 7.34 2.10 -2.03
N ASN A 87 8.10 2.88 -2.80
CA ASN A 87 8.00 2.98 -4.27
C ASN A 87 6.59 3.37 -4.78
N PHE A 88 5.80 4.09 -3.97
CA PHE A 88 4.63 4.81 -4.47
C PHE A 88 5.02 5.75 -5.61
N ARG A 89 4.23 5.77 -6.68
CA ARG A 89 4.44 6.64 -7.84
C ARG A 89 3.17 7.37 -8.22
N GLU A 90 3.28 8.67 -8.42
CA GLU A 90 2.29 9.44 -9.16
C GLU A 90 2.58 9.31 -10.66
N LEU A 91 1.57 8.87 -11.42
CA LEU A 91 1.69 8.61 -12.86
C LEU A 91 1.18 9.78 -13.71
N GLY A 92 0.40 10.68 -13.09
CA GLY A 92 -0.13 11.87 -13.73
C GLY A 92 -1.66 11.90 -13.78
N THR A 93 -2.19 12.92 -14.46
CA THR A 93 -3.62 13.09 -14.68
C THR A 93 -3.92 12.93 -16.16
N PHE A 94 -4.89 12.07 -16.48
CA PHE A 94 -5.28 11.77 -17.85
C PHE A 94 -6.78 12.01 -18.03
N THR A 95 -7.18 12.42 -19.23
CA THR A 95 -8.60 12.58 -19.57
C THR A 95 -9.06 11.38 -20.38
N LEU A 96 -9.93 10.57 -19.79
CA LEU A 96 -10.51 9.38 -20.42
C LEU A 96 -11.59 9.78 -21.44
N PRO A 97 -11.86 8.94 -22.45
CA PRO A 97 -12.84 9.24 -23.49
C PRO A 97 -14.23 9.65 -22.97
N THR A 98 -14.95 10.44 -23.76
CA THR A 98 -16.33 10.86 -23.44
C THR A 98 -17.24 9.64 -23.26
N GLY A 99 -18.08 9.67 -22.23
CA GLY A 99 -19.00 8.57 -21.90
C GLY A 99 -18.43 7.54 -20.91
N ILE A 100 -17.16 7.65 -20.53
CA ILE A 100 -16.61 6.88 -19.41
C ILE A 100 -17.08 7.48 -18.08
N GLU A 101 -17.76 6.66 -17.30
CA GLU A 101 -18.17 6.96 -15.92
C GLU A 101 -17.16 6.37 -14.93
N PRO A 102 -17.13 6.85 -13.67
CA PRO A 102 -16.26 6.31 -12.61
C PRO A 102 -16.31 4.78 -12.45
N SER A 103 -17.50 4.19 -12.59
CA SER A 103 -17.74 2.75 -12.53
C SER A 103 -17.06 1.97 -13.66
N ASN A 104 -16.83 2.60 -14.80
CA ASN A 104 -16.36 1.95 -16.03
C ASN A 104 -14.88 2.23 -16.33
N VAL A 105 -14.19 2.99 -15.47
CA VAL A 105 -12.75 3.31 -15.64
C VAL A 105 -11.93 2.04 -15.80
N HIS A 106 -12.19 1.02 -14.98
CA HIS A 106 -11.45 -0.23 -15.05
C HIS A 106 -11.60 -0.92 -16.42
N GLN A 107 -12.82 -0.98 -16.95
CA GLN A 107 -13.08 -1.57 -18.26
C GLN A 107 -12.42 -0.76 -19.39
N CYS A 108 -12.43 0.57 -19.28
CA CYS A 108 -11.71 1.44 -20.20
C CYS A 108 -10.20 1.11 -20.19
N LEU A 109 -9.59 1.00 -19.01
CA LEU A 109 -8.16 0.68 -18.89
C LEU A 109 -7.86 -0.70 -19.45
N THR A 110 -8.68 -1.71 -19.15
CA THR A 110 -8.54 -3.05 -19.71
C THR A 110 -8.61 -3.03 -21.25
N SER A 111 -9.46 -2.18 -21.84
CA SER A 111 -9.54 -2.07 -23.31
C SER A 111 -8.30 -1.44 -23.96
N LEU A 112 -7.48 -0.71 -23.20
CA LEU A 112 -6.21 -0.16 -23.67
C LEU A 112 -5.10 -1.23 -23.71
N ILE A 113 -5.27 -2.34 -22.99
CA ILE A 113 -4.33 -3.45 -22.95
C ILE A 113 -4.67 -4.38 -24.12
N THR A 114 -4.25 -4.01 -25.33
CA THR A 114 -4.52 -4.78 -26.55
C THR A 114 -3.49 -5.87 -26.81
N GLU A 115 -2.29 -5.75 -26.22
CA GLU A 115 -1.16 -6.68 -26.34
C GLU A 115 -0.54 -6.93 -24.96
N SER A 116 0.39 -7.90 -24.86
CA SER A 116 1.17 -8.09 -23.64
C SER A 116 1.91 -6.81 -23.24
N PRO A 117 2.03 -6.49 -21.95
CA PRO A 117 1.67 -7.31 -20.79
C PRO A 117 0.19 -7.19 -20.40
N THR A 118 -0.36 -8.26 -19.81
CA THR A 118 -1.78 -8.34 -19.40
C THR A 118 -1.98 -8.59 -17.91
N VAL A 119 -0.89 -8.61 -17.12
CA VAL A 119 -0.91 -9.02 -15.72
C VAL A 119 -0.20 -8.02 -14.84
N SER A 120 -0.73 -7.80 -13.64
CA SER A 120 -0.18 -6.84 -12.66
C SER A 120 1.12 -7.27 -12.00
N SER A 121 1.55 -8.53 -12.18
CA SER A 121 2.87 -9.01 -11.76
C SER A 121 3.97 -8.65 -12.77
N ASP A 122 3.62 -8.24 -13.99
CA ASP A 122 4.57 -7.77 -14.99
C ASP A 122 4.93 -6.29 -14.71
N PRO A 123 6.23 -5.95 -14.56
CA PRO A 123 6.64 -4.57 -14.30
C PRO A 123 6.27 -3.58 -15.42
N GLU A 124 6.07 -4.05 -16.65
CA GLU A 124 5.77 -3.22 -17.82
C GLU A 124 4.28 -2.88 -17.96
N ILE A 125 3.39 -3.46 -17.15
CA ILE A 125 1.94 -3.20 -17.22
C ILE A 125 1.58 -1.74 -17.01
N ILE A 126 2.21 -1.09 -16.02
CA ILE A 126 1.95 0.31 -15.70
C ILE A 126 2.54 1.24 -16.78
N PRO A 127 3.83 1.11 -17.19
CA PRO A 127 4.37 1.83 -18.34
C PRO A 127 3.51 1.70 -19.60
N HIS A 128 3.04 0.49 -19.92
CA HIS A 128 2.20 0.24 -21.09
C HIS A 128 0.87 1.01 -21.01
N ILE A 129 0.14 0.91 -19.90
CA ILE A 129 -1.12 1.63 -19.70
C ILE A 129 -0.90 3.15 -19.78
N VAL A 130 0.16 3.67 -19.15
CA VAL A 130 0.50 5.10 -19.17
C VAL A 130 0.81 5.57 -20.60
N ALA A 131 1.55 4.78 -21.38
CA ALA A 131 1.84 5.10 -22.78
C ALA A 131 0.57 5.17 -23.63
N GLN A 132 -0.35 4.22 -23.45
CA GLN A 132 -1.66 4.23 -24.14
C GLN A 132 -2.54 5.41 -23.70
N LEU A 133 -2.59 5.73 -22.41
CA LEU A 133 -3.31 6.90 -21.90
C LEU A 133 -2.75 8.21 -22.45
N SER A 134 -1.42 8.29 -22.62
CA SER A 134 -0.73 9.46 -23.17
C SER A 134 -0.95 9.64 -24.66
N SER A 135 -1.22 8.56 -25.41
CA SER A 135 -1.48 8.60 -26.85
C SER A 135 -2.95 8.91 -27.19
N LEU A 136 -3.84 8.92 -26.19
CA LEU A 136 -5.25 9.25 -26.39
C LEU A 136 -5.42 10.66 -26.96
N PRO A 137 -6.35 10.85 -27.91
CA PRO A 137 -6.62 12.17 -28.45
C PRO A 137 -7.17 13.10 -27.35
N PRO A 138 -6.86 14.41 -27.44
CA PRO A 138 -7.45 15.40 -26.53
C PRO A 138 -8.97 15.29 -26.53
N ASN A 139 -9.55 15.12 -25.35
CA ASN A 139 -10.98 14.97 -25.15
C ASN A 139 -11.43 15.73 -23.90
N LYS A 140 -12.76 15.83 -23.71
CA LYS A 140 -13.39 16.51 -22.56
C LYS A 140 -14.09 15.51 -21.64
N GLY A 141 -13.65 14.26 -21.64
CA GLY A 141 -14.25 13.22 -20.81
C GLY A 141 -13.77 13.29 -19.36
N LEU A 142 -13.70 12.14 -18.72
CA LEU A 142 -13.45 12.05 -17.28
C LEU A 142 -11.97 12.30 -16.97
N SER A 143 -11.68 13.32 -16.15
CA SER A 143 -10.32 13.56 -15.65
C SER A 143 -10.02 12.65 -14.46
N VAL A 144 -8.95 11.86 -14.58
CA VAL A 144 -8.58 10.83 -13.61
C VAL A 144 -7.10 10.95 -13.28
N GLN A 145 -6.78 11.02 -11.99
CA GLN A 145 -5.40 10.99 -11.51
C GLN A 145 -5.00 9.55 -11.22
N PHE A 146 -3.84 9.13 -11.72
CA PHE A 146 -3.36 7.77 -11.59
C PHE A 146 -2.10 7.68 -10.71
N PHE A 147 -2.05 6.62 -9.92
CA PHE A 147 -0.94 6.27 -9.05
C PHE A 147 -0.64 4.78 -9.16
N SER A 148 0.55 4.36 -8.76
CA SER A 148 0.84 2.95 -8.55
C SER A 148 1.53 2.71 -7.22
N ILE A 149 1.26 1.54 -6.64
CA ILE A 149 1.96 1.02 -5.47
C ILE A 149 2.34 -0.44 -5.70
N PRO A 150 3.54 -0.86 -5.26
CA PRO A 150 3.84 -2.27 -5.17
C PRO A 150 3.12 -2.89 -3.96
N VAL A 151 2.71 -4.14 -4.12
CA VAL A 151 2.20 -4.99 -3.04
C VAL A 151 2.80 -6.39 -3.18
N PHE A 152 2.75 -7.16 -2.11
CA PHE A 152 3.27 -8.52 -2.10
C PHE A 152 2.16 -9.53 -1.78
N GLY A 153 2.00 -10.50 -2.68
CA GLY A 153 1.07 -11.61 -2.54
C GLY A 153 1.78 -12.90 -2.12
N ASN A 154 0.98 -13.88 -1.68
CA ASN A 154 1.45 -15.25 -1.40
C ASN A 154 1.60 -16.10 -2.68
N SER A 155 1.17 -15.60 -3.84
CA SER A 155 1.25 -16.28 -5.12
C SER A 155 1.65 -15.32 -6.24
N ALA A 156 2.42 -15.81 -7.21
CA ALA A 156 2.71 -15.10 -8.45
C ALA A 156 1.49 -15.01 -9.40
N GLU A 157 0.51 -15.91 -9.25
CA GLU A 157 -0.61 -16.06 -10.18
C GLU A 157 -1.75 -15.06 -9.91
N GLY A 158 -1.87 -14.58 -8.67
CA GLY A 158 -2.95 -13.70 -8.24
C GLY A 158 -2.86 -13.26 -6.79
N LEU A 159 -3.51 -12.15 -6.44
CA LEU A 159 -3.56 -11.63 -5.06
C LEU A 159 -4.64 -12.27 -4.19
N LEU A 160 -5.76 -12.69 -4.79
CA LEU A 160 -6.98 -13.11 -4.08
C LEU A 160 -7.27 -14.61 -4.27
N THR A 161 -6.23 -15.45 -4.20
CA THR A 161 -6.34 -16.91 -4.44
C THR A 161 -7.21 -17.61 -3.41
N ASP A 162 -7.21 -17.11 -2.17
CA ASP A 162 -7.82 -17.77 -1.01
C ASP A 162 -9.23 -17.26 -0.71
N GLY A 163 -9.74 -16.31 -1.51
CA GLY A 163 -11.10 -15.78 -1.40
C GLY A 163 -11.22 -14.36 -1.93
N PRO A 164 -12.46 -13.88 -2.18
CA PRO A 164 -12.71 -12.62 -2.88
C PRO A 164 -12.50 -11.37 -2.01
N ILE A 165 -12.39 -11.52 -0.69
CA ILE A 165 -12.24 -10.38 0.21
C ILE A 165 -10.74 -10.08 0.37
N PRO A 166 -10.24 -8.91 -0.06
CA PRO A 166 -8.84 -8.55 0.16
C PRO A 166 -8.59 -8.24 1.64
N LEU A 167 -7.51 -8.79 2.18
CA LEU A 167 -6.94 -8.41 3.46
C LEU A 167 -5.55 -7.83 3.25
N TRP A 168 -5.23 -6.80 4.01
CA TRP A 168 -4.02 -5.98 3.86
C TRP A 168 -3.23 -5.95 5.15
N LYS A 169 -1.91 -6.04 5.06
CA LYS A 169 -1.02 -5.90 6.23
C LYS A 169 0.16 -5.03 5.83
N TRP A 170 0.59 -4.13 6.71
CA TRP A 170 1.81 -3.36 6.51
C TRP A 170 2.96 -4.02 7.28
N PRO A 171 4.09 -4.29 6.60
CA PRO A 171 5.36 -4.49 7.30
C PRO A 171 6.39 -3.42 6.95
N LYS A 172 7.37 -3.26 7.85
CA LYS A 172 8.56 -2.44 7.65
C LYS A 172 9.82 -3.27 7.91
N PRO A 173 10.29 -4.06 6.92
CA PRO A 173 11.41 -4.99 7.12
C PRO A 173 12.75 -4.27 7.34
N THR A 174 12.92 -3.05 6.80
CA THR A 174 14.17 -2.27 6.83
C THR A 174 14.25 -1.26 7.97
N SER A 175 13.43 -1.39 9.02
CA SER A 175 13.44 -0.45 10.15
C SER A 175 14.71 -0.58 11.01
N LEU A 176 15.33 0.57 11.32
CA LEU A 176 16.54 0.68 12.17
C LEU A 176 16.32 0.13 13.59
N TYR A 177 15.09 0.09 14.07
CA TYR A 177 14.72 -0.36 15.41
C TYR A 177 14.18 -1.80 15.43
N GLY A 178 14.52 -2.60 14.41
CA GLY A 178 14.00 -3.94 14.21
C GLY A 178 12.76 -3.98 13.32
N ARG A 179 12.39 -5.18 12.86
CA ARG A 179 11.24 -5.42 11.99
C ARG A 179 9.94 -5.04 12.71
N LYS A 180 9.12 -4.22 12.07
CA LYS A 180 7.77 -3.87 12.53
C LYS A 180 6.73 -4.40 11.55
N THR A 181 5.57 -4.78 12.05
CA THR A 181 4.47 -5.31 11.25
C THR A 181 3.14 -5.02 11.93
N GLY A 182 2.08 -4.83 11.14
CA GLY A 182 0.72 -4.58 11.60
C GLY A 182 -0.14 -5.84 11.69
N PHE A 183 -1.44 -5.63 11.86
CA PHE A 183 -2.46 -6.69 11.74
C PHE A 183 -3.05 -6.73 10.33
N TRP A 184 -3.73 -7.82 10.01
CA TRP A 184 -4.49 -7.94 8.76
C TRP A 184 -5.78 -7.11 8.85
N GLU A 185 -5.97 -6.20 7.90
CA GLU A 185 -7.09 -5.26 7.84
C GLU A 185 -7.90 -5.45 6.55
N VAL A 186 -9.21 -5.23 6.62
CA VAL A 186 -10.09 -5.30 5.43
C VAL A 186 -9.91 -4.08 4.54
N GLU A 187 -9.59 -2.94 5.14
CA GLU A 187 -9.40 -1.68 4.43
C GLU A 187 -7.90 -1.39 4.26
N LEU A 188 -7.45 -1.31 3.00
CA LEU A 188 -6.06 -0.96 2.67
C LEU A 188 -5.64 0.34 3.35
N GLY A 189 -6.55 1.30 3.40
CA GLY A 189 -6.30 2.58 4.00
C GLY A 189 -5.97 2.53 5.48
N LYS A 190 -6.73 1.74 6.24
CA LYS A 190 -6.48 1.53 7.65
C LYS A 190 -5.13 0.85 7.90
N ALA A 191 -4.76 -0.13 7.06
CA ALA A 191 -3.43 -0.74 7.13
C ALA A 191 -2.32 0.30 6.90
N ILE A 192 -2.48 1.20 5.92
CA ILE A 192 -1.47 2.22 5.65
C ILE A 192 -1.39 3.25 6.78
N GLU A 193 -2.54 3.74 7.29
CA GLU A 193 -2.61 4.70 8.40
C GLU A 193 -1.99 4.15 9.68
N ASP A 194 -2.30 2.90 10.03
CA ASP A 194 -1.69 2.22 11.18
C ASP A 194 -0.16 2.08 11.00
N GLY A 195 0.28 1.69 9.80
CA GLY A 195 1.71 1.59 9.48
C GLY A 195 2.43 2.92 9.53
N GLU A 196 1.79 4.00 9.06
CA GLU A 196 2.34 5.35 9.15
C GLU A 196 2.55 5.74 10.62
N TRP A 197 1.51 5.55 11.44
CA TRP A 197 1.56 5.90 12.85
C TRP A 197 2.63 5.10 13.60
N MET A 198 2.74 3.80 13.31
CA MET A 198 3.59 2.87 14.07
C MET A 198 5.04 2.79 13.55
N ALA A 199 5.25 3.01 12.26
CA ALA A 199 6.50 2.74 11.57
C ALA A 199 6.94 3.85 10.59
N GLY A 200 6.10 4.85 10.31
CA GLY A 200 6.41 5.99 9.44
C GLY A 200 6.29 5.66 7.95
N LYS A 201 7.21 6.18 7.14
CA LYS A 201 7.22 6.01 5.67
C LYS A 201 7.93 4.73 5.23
N GLU A 202 7.91 4.48 3.92
CA GLU A 202 8.56 3.33 3.26
C GLU A 202 8.01 1.98 3.74
N LEU A 203 6.69 1.92 3.91
CA LEU A 203 5.97 0.71 4.27
C LEU A 203 5.90 -0.22 3.07
N GLN A 204 6.07 -1.52 3.28
CA GLN A 204 5.60 -2.51 2.33
C GLN A 204 4.12 -2.83 2.61
N ILE A 205 3.44 -3.41 1.63
CA ILE A 205 2.05 -3.84 1.77
C ILE A 205 1.95 -5.29 1.32
N LEU A 206 1.45 -6.13 2.22
CA LEU A 206 1.09 -7.52 1.92
C LEU A 206 -0.41 -7.59 1.67
N VAL A 207 -0.82 -8.52 0.81
CA VAL A 207 -2.22 -8.74 0.47
C VAL A 207 -2.53 -10.22 0.30
N LYS A 208 -3.70 -10.63 0.78
CA LYS A 208 -4.27 -11.96 0.53
C LYS A 208 -5.77 -11.92 0.32
N GLY A 209 -6.28 -12.97 -0.31
CA GLY A 209 -7.71 -13.27 -0.31
C GLY A 209 -8.18 -13.90 1.00
N ALA A 210 -9.43 -13.67 1.37
CA ALA A 210 -10.09 -14.37 2.44
C ALA A 210 -11.55 -14.69 2.07
N LEU A 211 -12.04 -15.81 2.60
CA LEU A 211 -13.47 -16.12 2.60
C LEU A 211 -14.18 -15.29 3.66
N ARG A 212 -15.47 -15.03 3.44
CA ARG A 212 -16.32 -14.39 4.45
C ARG A 212 -16.56 -15.40 5.58
N THR A 213 -15.93 -15.17 6.72
CA THR A 213 -16.15 -15.93 7.97
C THR A 213 -17.29 -15.35 8.78
#